data_AF-A0A8S3T116-F1
#
_entry.id   AF-A0A8S3T116-F1
#
_cell.length_a   1.000
_cell.length_b   1.000
_cell.length_c   1.000
_cell.angle_alpha   90.00
_cell.angle_beta   90.00
_cell.angle_gamma   90.00
#
_symmetry.space_group_name_H-M   'P 1'
#
loop_
_entity.id
_entity.type
_entity.pdbx_description
1 polymer ?
#
loop_
_entity_poly.entity_id
_entity_poly.type
_entity_poly.pdbx_seq_one_letter_code
_entity_poly.pdbx_strand_id
1 'polypeptide(L)'
;MSDRAATEKKFHTLLESFRIDILPDFVQNWDELSADERDVCSKMNNFFCSLHLLVNFADVCSVALGKFEKLFNKSLGAETLEADSDDSEVKNAECGTIRLIRTCSKSFAKGVDERNGVHGGFKTYMKSIGDKVNFIRYKHNRFNVFFQLGHTTYHHRNNIKTFLESIHGCTNRLLSSVLADIKEPLYIAGSRALGLISKLVCGPLWRKIEYSSHVFNLNELLSVLLDFLEIGKEDSSIILSGNLKPFPDQINDNDEILNELLKPDDSDELTVQILQSLFGVMIILLKRQAGDHLPGGKFSTPTQLTREQTNEWLNNLPVSERNQLIEDSRKEGRKIRHQFKQRLQQIESERLIKLRKKEEEIRLKKIKQLQKKQNMTNDIMYFGLWQSHEQVPSDKCLFAFSADKKKFTVAQLEANLNTLISESKTSSCTNERMTVNKPLLVGKWIEHKFANNIWYKGKVLSVVPGFVEWYNVKYEGDSVVYVFKLHEDYAAGDLQMLAMSPSQGLISLMLALFKC
;
A
#
# COMPACT_ATOMS: atom_id res chain seq x y z
N MET A 1 -22.89 20.65 0.52
CA MET A 1 -21.72 20.14 1.26
C MET A 1 -20.79 19.47 0.27
N SER A 2 -19.50 19.79 0.33
CA SER A 2 -18.49 19.18 -0.54
C SER A 2 -18.00 17.85 0.06
N ASP A 3 -17.44 16.98 -0.79
CA ASP A 3 -16.72 15.81 -0.30
C ASP A 3 -15.37 16.23 0.35
N ARG A 4 -14.74 15.31 1.07
CA ARG A 4 -13.49 15.59 1.81
C ARG A 4 -12.23 15.21 1.03
N ALA A 5 -12.34 14.96 -0.27
CA ALA A 5 -11.22 14.54 -1.11
C ALA A 5 -10.16 15.65 -1.22
N ALA A 6 -8.91 15.24 -1.46
CA ALA A 6 -7.81 16.18 -1.61
C ALA A 6 -8.03 17.19 -2.75
N THR A 7 -8.68 16.76 -3.82
CA THR A 7 -9.08 17.61 -4.95
C THR A 7 -10.07 18.69 -4.54
N GLU A 8 -11.10 18.33 -3.77
CA GLU A 8 -12.08 19.29 -3.26
C GLU A 8 -11.46 20.29 -2.29
N LYS A 9 -10.59 19.83 -1.38
CA LYS A 9 -9.86 20.75 -0.48
C LYS A 9 -9.04 21.77 -1.26
N LYS A 10 -8.33 21.32 -2.30
CA LYS A 10 -7.55 22.21 -3.17
C LYS A 10 -8.45 23.15 -3.97
N PHE A 11 -9.60 22.67 -4.43
CA PHE A 11 -10.60 23.50 -5.10
C PHE A 11 -11.12 24.61 -4.18
N HIS A 12 -11.46 24.30 -2.92
CA HIS A 12 -11.88 25.31 -1.94
C HIS A 12 -10.83 26.38 -1.72
N THR A 13 -9.56 26.01 -1.59
CA THR A 13 -8.47 27.00 -1.49
C THR A 13 -8.39 27.89 -2.72
N LEU A 14 -8.46 27.31 -3.92
CA LEU A 14 -8.44 28.08 -5.18
C LEU A 14 -9.65 29.02 -5.29
N LEU A 15 -10.83 28.57 -4.85
CA LEU A 15 -12.04 29.36 -4.91
C LEU A 15 -12.03 30.51 -3.88
N GLU A 16 -11.44 30.28 -2.71
CA GLU A 16 -11.21 31.32 -1.70
C GLU A 16 -10.20 32.36 -2.19
N SER A 17 -9.09 31.94 -2.83
CA SER A 17 -8.15 32.87 -3.48
C SER A 17 -8.83 33.67 -4.59
N PHE A 18 -9.56 33.02 -5.48
CA PHE A 18 -10.31 33.71 -6.53
C PHE A 18 -11.32 34.70 -5.95
N ARG A 19 -12.00 34.35 -4.85
CA ARG A 19 -12.92 35.26 -4.16
C ARG A 19 -12.20 36.49 -3.62
N ILE A 20 -11.06 36.33 -2.95
CA ILE A 20 -10.23 37.43 -2.46
C ILE A 20 -9.84 38.37 -3.62
N ASP A 21 -9.48 37.79 -4.76
CA ASP A 21 -9.04 38.56 -5.93
C ASP A 21 -10.17 39.40 -6.55
N ILE A 22 -11.42 38.90 -6.57
CA ILE A 22 -12.54 39.61 -7.22
C ILE A 22 -13.30 40.57 -6.30
N LEU A 23 -13.31 40.35 -4.98
CA LEU A 23 -14.14 41.13 -4.05
C LEU A 23 -13.91 42.65 -4.13
N PRO A 24 -12.67 43.17 -4.33
CA PRO A 24 -12.44 44.61 -4.50
C PRO A 24 -13.19 45.23 -5.67
N ASP A 25 -13.44 44.46 -6.74
CA ASP A 25 -14.07 44.97 -7.97
C ASP A 25 -15.60 45.00 -7.88
N PHE A 26 -16.19 44.21 -6.97
CA PHE A 26 -17.64 43.99 -6.91
C PHE A 26 -18.29 44.48 -5.62
N VAL A 27 -17.55 44.63 -4.52
CA VAL A 27 -18.10 45.14 -3.26
C VAL A 27 -17.95 46.67 -3.23
N GLN A 28 -19.07 47.37 -3.13
CA GLN A 28 -19.07 48.82 -2.97
C GLN A 28 -18.34 49.21 -1.67
N ASN A 29 -17.50 50.24 -1.76
CA ASN A 29 -16.72 50.78 -0.64
C ASN A 29 -15.80 49.74 0.03
N TRP A 30 -15.30 48.77 -0.73
CA TRP A 30 -14.33 47.77 -0.24
C TRP A 30 -13.13 48.41 0.47
N ASP A 31 -12.64 49.54 -0.05
CA ASP A 31 -11.51 50.28 0.51
C ASP A 31 -11.83 51.03 1.81
N GLU A 32 -13.11 51.18 2.16
CA GLU A 32 -13.56 51.80 3.41
C GLU A 32 -13.81 50.76 4.51
N LEU A 33 -13.92 49.47 4.16
CA LEU A 33 -14.07 48.38 5.12
C LEU A 33 -12.80 48.25 5.98
N SER A 34 -12.98 47.95 7.25
CA SER A 34 -11.89 47.59 8.15
C SER A 34 -11.21 46.28 7.72
N ALA A 35 -9.99 46.05 8.19
CA ALA A 35 -9.26 44.82 7.90
C ALA A 35 -10.04 43.56 8.34
N ASP A 36 -10.73 43.64 9.48
CA ASP A 36 -11.54 42.54 10.00
C ASP A 36 -12.78 42.28 9.14
N GLU A 37 -13.45 43.32 8.65
CA GLU A 37 -14.61 43.19 7.75
C GLU A 37 -14.20 42.61 6.39
N ARG A 38 -13.07 43.04 5.83
CA ARG A 38 -12.54 42.47 4.58
C ARG A 38 -12.18 41.00 4.76
N ASP A 39 -11.57 40.62 5.88
CA ASP A 39 -11.23 39.23 6.20
C ASP A 39 -12.49 38.36 6.33
N VAL A 40 -13.54 38.85 7.00
CA VAL A 40 -14.82 38.15 7.10
C VAL A 40 -15.49 37.96 5.73
N CYS A 41 -15.51 39.00 4.90
CA CYS A 41 -16.11 38.94 3.55
C CYS A 41 -15.36 38.00 2.59
N SER A 42 -14.04 37.89 2.79
CA SER A 42 -13.13 37.07 1.99
C SER A 42 -13.23 35.59 2.32
N LYS A 43 -13.51 35.25 3.58
CA LYS A 43 -13.56 33.86 4.05
C LYS A 43 -14.74 33.09 3.46
N MET A 44 -14.47 31.87 3.01
CA MET A 44 -15.51 30.95 2.57
C MET A 44 -15.80 29.88 3.64
N ASN A 45 -17.06 29.75 4.03
CA ASN A 45 -17.48 28.71 4.97
C ASN A 45 -17.62 27.35 4.24
N ASN A 46 -16.61 26.51 4.37
CA ASN A 46 -16.54 25.20 3.72
C ASN A 46 -17.17 24.10 4.57
N PHE A 47 -18.38 23.68 4.21
CA PHE A 47 -19.09 22.59 4.89
C PHE A 47 -18.88 21.25 4.17
N PHE A 48 -18.31 20.29 4.89
CA PHE A 48 -18.00 18.96 4.37
C PHE A 48 -18.98 17.91 4.84
N CYS A 49 -19.43 17.04 3.92
CA CYS A 49 -20.43 16.03 4.21
C CYS A 49 -19.99 15.08 5.35
N SER A 50 -20.80 15.01 6.41
CA SER A 50 -20.52 14.19 7.59
C SER A 50 -20.70 12.69 7.36
N LEU A 51 -21.42 12.26 6.31
CA LEU A 51 -21.46 10.84 5.93
C LEU A 51 -20.09 10.32 5.46
N HIS A 52 -19.22 11.17 4.90
CA HIS A 52 -17.86 10.77 4.54
C HIS A 52 -16.99 10.44 5.76
N LEU A 53 -17.35 10.94 6.95
CA LEU A 53 -16.69 10.54 8.19
C LEU A 53 -16.82 9.02 8.42
N LEU A 54 -17.99 8.45 8.12
CA LEU A 54 -18.27 7.02 8.26
C LEU A 54 -17.45 6.15 7.29
N VAL A 55 -17.20 6.63 6.07
CA VAL A 55 -16.28 5.95 5.13
C VAL A 55 -14.87 5.95 5.70
N ASN A 56 -14.40 7.12 6.12
CA ASN A 56 -13.05 7.28 6.62
C ASN A 56 -12.83 6.49 7.92
N PHE A 57 -13.86 6.29 8.75
CA PHE A 57 -13.79 5.38 9.90
C PHE A 57 -13.46 3.96 9.48
N ALA A 58 -14.10 3.42 8.44
CA ALA A 58 -13.78 2.08 7.95
C ALA A 58 -12.31 1.97 7.51
N ASP A 59 -11.78 2.98 6.81
CA ASP A 59 -10.39 2.99 6.36
C ASP A 59 -9.39 3.00 7.53
N VAL A 60 -9.59 3.88 8.53
CA VAL A 60 -8.66 3.95 9.68
C VAL A 60 -8.79 2.73 10.59
N CYS A 61 -10.00 2.19 10.79
CA CYS A 61 -10.21 0.98 11.57
C CYS A 61 -9.59 -0.24 10.89
N SER A 62 -9.68 -0.33 9.56
CA SER A 62 -9.02 -1.38 8.77
C SER A 62 -7.52 -1.41 9.00
N VAL A 63 -6.87 -0.24 8.91
CA VAL A 63 -5.43 -0.12 9.16
C VAL A 63 -5.08 -0.42 10.62
N ALA A 64 -5.91 0.01 11.58
CA ALA A 64 -5.69 -0.26 13.00
C ALA A 64 -5.79 -1.75 13.33
N LEU A 65 -6.79 -2.46 12.81
CA LEU A 65 -6.91 -3.92 12.94
C LEU A 65 -5.67 -4.61 12.38
N GLY A 66 -5.23 -4.25 11.18
CA GLY A 66 -4.04 -4.84 10.59
C GLY A 66 -2.76 -4.59 11.39
N LYS A 67 -2.66 -3.48 12.12
CA LYS A 67 -1.55 -3.24 13.06
C LYS A 67 -1.69 -4.05 14.35
N PHE A 68 -2.91 -4.16 14.87
CA PHE A 68 -3.21 -4.91 16.08
C PHE A 68 -2.93 -6.40 15.90
N GLU A 69 -3.42 -6.99 14.81
CA GLU A 69 -3.21 -8.42 14.50
C GLU A 69 -1.72 -8.76 14.34
N LYS A 70 -0.91 -7.85 13.78
CA LYS A 70 0.54 -8.02 13.66
C LYS A 70 1.26 -8.10 15.01
N LEU A 71 0.68 -7.62 16.11
CA LEU A 71 1.28 -7.74 17.45
C LEU A 71 1.36 -9.20 17.92
N PHE A 72 0.50 -10.08 17.38
CA PHE A 72 0.46 -11.49 17.76
C PHE A 72 1.52 -12.34 17.03
N ASN A 73 2.28 -11.74 16.08
CA ASN A 73 3.50 -12.28 15.46
C ASN A 73 3.40 -13.75 14.97
N LYS A 74 2.24 -14.16 14.44
CA LYS A 74 1.99 -15.50 13.89
C LYS A 74 1.12 -15.40 12.64
N SER A 75 1.37 -16.27 11.66
CA SER A 75 0.39 -16.54 10.60
C SER A 75 -0.80 -17.25 11.25
N LEU A 76 -2.00 -16.69 11.10
CA LEU A 76 -3.23 -17.14 11.76
C LEU A 76 -4.34 -17.42 10.72
N GLY A 77 -5.29 -18.27 11.10
CA GLY A 77 -6.42 -18.64 10.25
C GLY A 77 -6.00 -19.09 8.85
N ALA A 78 -6.61 -18.50 7.83
CA ALA A 78 -6.38 -18.86 6.43
C ALA A 78 -4.96 -18.59 5.92
N GLU A 79 -4.18 -17.70 6.56
CA GLU A 79 -2.77 -17.48 6.18
C GLU A 79 -1.91 -18.72 6.44
N THR A 80 -2.33 -19.60 7.36
CA THR A 80 -1.64 -20.87 7.62
C THR A 80 -1.83 -21.88 6.49
N LEU A 81 -2.85 -21.69 5.64
CA LEU A 81 -3.15 -22.57 4.51
C LEU A 81 -2.28 -22.26 3.27
N GLU A 82 -1.54 -21.14 3.27
CA GLU A 82 -0.72 -20.67 2.15
C GLU A 82 0.79 -20.88 2.37
N ALA A 83 1.19 -21.60 3.43
CA ALA A 83 2.57 -21.75 3.89
C ALA A 83 3.54 -22.53 2.96
N ASP A 84 3.11 -22.95 1.76
CA ASP A 84 3.93 -23.68 0.78
C ASP A 84 4.52 -22.80 -0.35
N SER A 85 4.26 -21.49 -0.38
CA SER A 85 4.92 -20.59 -1.32
C SER A 85 5.96 -19.72 -0.62
N ASP A 86 7.23 -20.06 -0.86
CA ASP A 86 8.45 -19.33 -0.50
C ASP A 86 8.54 -17.98 -1.24
N ASP A 87 7.57 -17.09 -1.02
CA ASP A 87 7.56 -15.74 -1.59
C ASP A 87 7.52 -14.71 -0.46
N SER A 88 8.71 -14.23 -0.12
CA SER A 88 9.01 -13.21 0.88
C SER A 88 8.56 -11.78 0.48
N GLU A 89 7.57 -11.65 -0.41
CA GLU A 89 7.05 -10.37 -0.90
C GLU A 89 5.53 -10.19 -0.70
N VAL A 90 4.99 -10.51 0.48
CA VAL A 90 3.61 -10.09 0.82
C VAL A 90 3.62 -8.64 1.33
N LYS A 91 3.95 -7.69 0.45
CA LYS A 91 3.72 -6.27 0.70
C LYS A 91 2.22 -6.00 0.50
N ASN A 92 1.51 -5.80 1.61
CA ASN A 92 0.08 -5.43 1.73
C ASN A 92 -0.95 -6.57 1.69
N ALA A 93 -0.78 -7.64 2.47
CA ALA A 93 -1.91 -8.50 2.80
C ALA A 93 -2.98 -7.73 3.59
N GLU A 94 -4.24 -7.89 3.18
CA GLU A 94 -5.45 -7.52 3.93
C GLU A 94 -5.43 -8.25 5.29
N CYS A 95 -5.83 -7.57 6.38
CA CYS A 95 -5.79 -8.21 7.70
C CYS A 95 -6.88 -9.28 7.84
N GLY A 96 -6.65 -10.25 8.73
CA GLY A 96 -7.43 -11.47 8.85
C GLY A 96 -8.88 -11.24 9.24
N THR A 97 -9.16 -10.28 10.14
CA THR A 97 -10.55 -9.90 10.46
C THR A 97 -11.29 -9.40 9.22
N ILE A 98 -10.64 -8.59 8.38
CA ILE A 98 -11.25 -8.01 7.18
C ILE A 98 -11.42 -9.08 6.12
N ARG A 99 -10.41 -9.94 5.94
CA ARG A 99 -10.48 -11.11 5.08
C ARG A 99 -11.67 -11.98 5.48
N LEU A 100 -11.84 -12.29 6.76
CA LEU A 100 -12.96 -13.08 7.28
C LEU A 100 -14.31 -12.47 6.92
N ILE A 101 -14.58 -11.20 7.26
CA ILE A 101 -15.88 -10.59 6.98
C ILE A 101 -16.15 -10.50 5.46
N ARG A 102 -15.10 -10.29 4.65
CA ARG A 102 -15.19 -10.23 3.19
C ARG A 102 -15.47 -11.61 2.59
N THR A 103 -14.77 -12.65 3.04
CA THR A 103 -14.95 -14.03 2.54
C THR A 103 -16.27 -14.61 3.01
N CYS A 104 -16.75 -14.31 4.22
CA CYS A 104 -18.11 -14.62 4.66
C CYS A 104 -19.17 -13.95 3.78
N SER A 105 -19.04 -12.64 3.50
CA SER A 105 -19.94 -11.95 2.57
C SER A 105 -19.93 -12.61 1.18
N LYS A 106 -18.74 -12.93 0.65
CA LYS A 106 -18.59 -13.59 -0.65
C LYS A 106 -19.23 -14.97 -0.69
N SER A 107 -19.16 -15.72 0.41
CA SER A 107 -19.65 -17.10 0.50
C SER A 107 -21.16 -17.17 0.73
N PHE A 108 -21.71 -16.28 1.55
CA PHE A 108 -23.06 -16.44 2.09
C PHE A 108 -24.06 -15.36 1.65
N ALA A 109 -23.63 -14.25 1.07
CA ALA A 109 -24.54 -13.21 0.59
C ALA A 109 -25.16 -13.56 -0.78
N LYS A 110 -26.40 -13.11 -0.99
CA LYS A 110 -27.15 -13.39 -2.23
C LYS A 110 -26.51 -12.72 -3.46
N GLY A 111 -26.09 -13.53 -4.44
CA GLY A 111 -25.61 -13.08 -5.75
C GLY A 111 -24.27 -12.34 -5.72
N VAL A 112 -23.33 -12.82 -4.89
CA VAL A 112 -21.95 -12.33 -4.87
C VAL A 112 -21.02 -13.25 -5.64
N ASP A 113 -20.94 -14.53 -5.27
CA ASP A 113 -20.16 -15.54 -5.99
C ASP A 113 -21.04 -16.78 -6.20
N GLU A 114 -21.58 -16.93 -7.41
CA GLU A 114 -22.44 -18.07 -7.77
C GLU A 114 -21.63 -19.34 -8.07
N ARG A 115 -20.31 -19.21 -8.27
CA ARG A 115 -19.43 -20.33 -8.61
C ARG A 115 -18.84 -20.97 -7.36
N ASN A 116 -18.36 -20.16 -6.42
CA ASN A 116 -17.67 -20.64 -5.21
C ASN A 116 -18.46 -20.37 -3.93
N GLY A 117 -19.47 -19.49 -3.97
CA GLY A 117 -20.33 -19.21 -2.83
C GLY A 117 -21.45 -20.24 -2.68
N VAL A 118 -22.02 -20.29 -1.48
CA VAL A 118 -22.96 -21.33 -1.03
C VAL A 118 -24.23 -20.73 -0.43
N HIS A 119 -24.62 -19.52 -0.87
CA HIS A 119 -25.81 -18.82 -0.37
C HIS A 119 -27.07 -19.70 -0.37
N GLY A 120 -27.32 -20.47 -1.44
CA GLY A 120 -28.50 -21.33 -1.54
C GLY A 120 -28.53 -22.43 -0.46
N GLY A 121 -27.41 -23.13 -0.28
CA GLY A 121 -27.25 -24.16 0.75
C GLY A 121 -27.34 -23.57 2.15
N PHE A 122 -26.61 -22.48 2.42
CA PHE A 122 -26.62 -21.82 3.71
C PHE A 122 -28.00 -21.25 4.06
N LYS A 123 -28.70 -20.64 3.10
CA LYS A 123 -30.08 -20.15 3.30
C LYS A 123 -31.03 -21.28 3.68
N THR A 124 -30.88 -22.45 3.06
CA THR A 124 -31.72 -23.62 3.37
C THR A 124 -31.44 -24.12 4.78
N TYR A 125 -30.18 -24.20 5.17
CA TYR A 125 -29.77 -24.53 6.54
C TYR A 125 -30.30 -23.53 7.58
N MET A 126 -30.10 -22.23 7.37
CA MET A 126 -30.60 -21.19 8.28
C MET A 126 -32.11 -21.28 8.47
N LYS A 127 -32.87 -21.51 7.38
CA LYS A 127 -34.31 -21.71 7.46
C LYS A 127 -34.69 -22.94 8.29
N SER A 128 -33.89 -24.01 8.23
CA SER A 128 -34.16 -25.25 8.99
C SER A 128 -33.98 -25.08 10.50
N ILE A 129 -33.13 -24.13 10.92
CA ILE A 129 -32.91 -23.79 12.33
C ILE A 129 -33.75 -22.59 12.79
N GLY A 130 -34.69 -22.13 11.96
CA GLY A 130 -35.61 -21.03 12.30
C GLY A 130 -35.01 -19.61 12.20
N ASP A 131 -33.87 -19.45 11.52
CA ASP A 131 -33.16 -18.17 11.39
C ASP A 131 -32.98 -17.78 9.90
N LYS A 132 -32.44 -16.59 9.63
CA LYS A 132 -32.31 -16.00 8.30
C LYS A 132 -30.88 -15.56 8.01
N VAL A 133 -30.54 -15.54 6.72
CA VAL A 133 -29.25 -15.06 6.26
C VAL A 133 -29.22 -13.53 6.30
N ASN A 134 -28.39 -12.96 7.17
CA ASN A 134 -28.24 -11.50 7.32
C ASN A 134 -27.12 -10.89 6.46
N PHE A 135 -26.38 -11.72 5.71
CA PHE A 135 -25.24 -11.26 4.90
C PHE A 135 -25.65 -10.37 3.72
N ILE A 136 -25.02 -9.20 3.67
CA ILE A 136 -25.07 -8.26 2.55
C ILE A 136 -23.85 -8.39 1.65
N ARG A 137 -23.93 -7.84 0.43
CA ARG A 137 -22.82 -7.85 -0.52
C ARG A 137 -21.73 -6.86 -0.07
N TYR A 138 -20.49 -7.32 0.01
CA TYR A 138 -19.34 -6.45 0.23
C TYR A 138 -19.13 -5.54 -0.98
N LYS A 139 -19.29 -4.22 -0.78
CA LYS A 139 -19.02 -3.20 -1.79
C LYS A 139 -18.21 -2.09 -1.14
N HIS A 140 -16.93 -1.99 -1.49
CA HIS A 140 -15.97 -1.02 -0.93
C HIS A 140 -16.45 0.45 -0.93
N ASN A 141 -17.41 0.81 -1.79
CA ASN A 141 -17.91 2.20 -1.91
C ASN A 141 -19.22 2.47 -1.15
N ARG A 142 -19.74 1.54 -0.34
CA ARG A 142 -20.96 1.78 0.44
C ARG A 142 -20.64 2.00 1.92
N PHE A 143 -21.02 3.17 2.40
CA PHE A 143 -20.95 3.57 3.78
C PHE A 143 -21.48 2.48 4.72
N ASN A 144 -20.76 2.20 5.80
CA ASN A 144 -21.15 1.27 6.88
C ASN A 144 -21.15 -0.25 6.54
N VAL A 145 -21.00 -0.67 5.28
CA VAL A 145 -20.99 -2.12 4.93
C VAL A 145 -19.88 -2.87 5.67
N PHE A 146 -18.73 -2.24 5.84
CA PHE A 146 -17.60 -2.74 6.63
C PHE A 146 -18.03 -3.16 8.05
N PHE A 147 -18.64 -2.25 8.81
CA PHE A 147 -19.07 -2.52 10.19
C PHE A 147 -20.28 -3.46 10.25
N GLN A 148 -21.23 -3.36 9.31
CA GLN A 148 -22.39 -4.25 9.23
C GLN A 148 -21.99 -5.71 9.00
N LEU A 149 -20.98 -5.95 8.17
CA LEU A 149 -20.46 -7.30 8.01
C LEU A 149 -19.79 -7.82 9.27
N GLY A 150 -19.16 -6.95 10.07
CA GLY A 150 -18.65 -7.30 11.40
C GLY A 150 -19.72 -7.93 12.30
N HIS A 151 -20.85 -7.24 12.51
CA HIS A 151 -21.92 -7.81 13.35
C HIS A 151 -22.54 -9.07 12.73
N THR A 152 -22.60 -9.14 11.40
CA THR A 152 -23.27 -10.25 10.72
C THR A 152 -22.42 -11.51 10.82
N THR A 153 -21.11 -11.38 10.61
CA THR A 153 -20.15 -12.46 10.76
C THR A 153 -20.12 -12.98 12.19
N TYR A 154 -20.12 -12.08 13.19
CA TYR A 154 -20.15 -12.51 14.59
C TYR A 154 -21.44 -13.26 14.94
N HIS A 155 -22.60 -12.71 14.59
CA HIS A 155 -23.91 -13.34 14.84
C HIS A 155 -24.02 -14.74 14.19
N HIS A 156 -23.53 -14.89 12.96
CA HIS A 156 -23.57 -16.18 12.25
C HIS A 156 -22.38 -17.11 12.54
N ARG A 157 -21.46 -16.77 13.46
CA ARG A 157 -20.18 -17.50 13.63
C ARG A 157 -20.35 -19.00 13.90
N ASN A 158 -21.25 -19.34 14.82
CA ASN A 158 -21.53 -20.73 15.17
C ASN A 158 -22.25 -21.45 14.03
N ASN A 159 -23.23 -20.78 13.41
CA ASN A 159 -23.99 -21.32 12.28
C ASN A 159 -23.08 -21.62 11.08
N ILE A 160 -22.13 -20.74 10.77
CA ILE A 160 -21.15 -20.94 9.69
C ILE A 160 -20.24 -22.11 10.01
N LYS A 161 -19.71 -22.17 11.25
CA LYS A 161 -18.85 -23.27 11.70
C LYS A 161 -19.56 -24.62 11.56
N THR A 162 -20.76 -24.77 12.13
CA THR A 162 -21.56 -26.00 12.02
C THR A 162 -21.88 -26.34 10.56
N PHE A 163 -22.27 -25.35 9.76
CA PHE A 163 -22.61 -25.57 8.35
C PHE A 163 -21.41 -26.09 7.55
N LEU A 164 -20.23 -25.50 7.73
CA LEU A 164 -19.03 -25.89 6.99
C LEU A 164 -18.38 -27.17 7.54
N GLU A 165 -18.49 -27.47 8.83
CA GLU A 165 -17.90 -28.68 9.42
C GLU A 165 -18.78 -29.92 9.25
N SER A 166 -20.10 -29.77 9.37
CA SER A 166 -20.99 -30.93 9.58
C SER A 166 -22.07 -31.11 8.52
N ILE A 167 -22.35 -30.10 7.69
CA ILE A 167 -23.50 -30.13 6.77
C ILE A 167 -23.07 -30.08 5.31
N HIS A 168 -22.33 -29.04 4.93
CA HIS A 168 -21.95 -28.80 3.54
C HIS A 168 -20.50 -29.20 3.25
N GLY A 169 -19.59 -29.00 4.21
CA GLY A 169 -18.15 -29.18 3.98
C GLY A 169 -17.50 -27.97 3.28
N CYS A 170 -16.17 -27.97 3.25
CA CYS A 170 -15.37 -26.99 2.52
C CYS A 170 -15.04 -27.49 1.11
N THR A 171 -15.95 -27.27 0.16
CA THR A 171 -15.81 -27.78 -1.23
C THR A 171 -14.78 -27.02 -2.08
N ASN A 172 -14.29 -25.87 -1.61
CA ASN A 172 -13.33 -25.04 -2.32
C ASN A 172 -12.47 -24.22 -1.35
N ARG A 173 -11.40 -23.59 -1.88
CA ARG A 173 -10.45 -22.78 -1.09
C ARG A 173 -11.10 -21.59 -0.37
N LEU A 174 -12.14 -20.99 -0.93
CA LEU A 174 -12.86 -19.88 -0.30
C LEU A 174 -13.52 -20.35 1.01
N LEU A 175 -14.23 -21.48 0.98
CA LEU A 175 -14.87 -22.04 2.17
C LEU A 175 -13.85 -22.55 3.19
N SER A 176 -12.75 -23.14 2.74
CA SER A 176 -11.64 -23.53 3.63
C SER A 176 -11.03 -22.32 4.34
N SER A 177 -10.83 -21.22 3.63
CA SER A 177 -10.35 -19.95 4.22
C SER A 177 -11.35 -19.39 5.24
N VAL A 178 -12.66 -19.39 4.93
CA VAL A 178 -13.70 -18.99 5.90
C VAL A 178 -13.65 -19.85 7.14
N LEU A 179 -13.58 -21.17 7.01
CA LEU A 179 -13.56 -22.08 8.16
C LEU A 179 -12.29 -21.91 9.00
N ALA A 180 -11.15 -21.65 8.38
CA ALA A 180 -9.90 -21.39 9.10
C ALA A 180 -9.95 -20.05 9.85
N ASP A 181 -10.38 -18.97 9.19
CA ASP A 181 -10.46 -17.65 9.81
C ASP A 181 -11.54 -17.59 10.91
N ILE A 182 -12.67 -18.29 10.76
CA ILE A 182 -13.76 -18.23 11.77
C ILE A 182 -13.45 -19.02 13.05
N LYS A 183 -12.45 -19.90 12.99
CA LYS A 183 -11.93 -20.62 14.16
C LYS A 183 -10.94 -19.81 14.97
N GLU A 184 -10.44 -18.70 14.42
CA GLU A 184 -9.44 -17.86 15.07
C GLU A 184 -10.12 -16.88 16.04
N PRO A 185 -9.89 -17.00 17.37
CA PRO A 185 -10.53 -16.13 18.36
C PRO A 185 -10.24 -14.64 18.14
N LEU A 186 -9.04 -14.31 17.66
CA LEU A 186 -8.65 -12.93 17.35
C LEU A 186 -9.54 -12.31 16.27
N TYR A 187 -9.87 -13.05 15.21
CA TYR A 187 -10.70 -12.55 14.10
C TYR A 187 -12.18 -12.50 14.47
N ILE A 188 -12.63 -13.40 15.35
CA ILE A 188 -13.97 -13.33 15.96
C ILE A 188 -14.09 -12.09 16.84
N ALA A 189 -13.10 -11.82 17.70
CA ALA A 189 -13.06 -10.63 18.55
C ALA A 189 -13.07 -9.35 17.71
N GLY A 190 -12.27 -9.30 16.63
CA GLY A 190 -12.27 -8.21 15.67
C GLY A 190 -13.64 -8.00 15.01
N SER A 191 -14.29 -9.09 14.59
CA SER A 191 -15.64 -9.04 14.00
C SER A 191 -16.68 -8.51 15.00
N ARG A 192 -16.58 -8.92 16.28
CA ARG A 192 -17.44 -8.45 17.37
C ARG A 192 -17.26 -6.95 17.63
N ALA A 193 -16.01 -6.49 17.73
CA ALA A 193 -15.68 -5.07 17.93
C ALA A 193 -16.26 -4.21 16.80
N LEU A 194 -16.07 -4.62 15.54
CA LEU A 194 -16.69 -3.97 14.38
C LEU A 194 -18.22 -3.99 14.45
N GLY A 195 -18.80 -5.09 14.94
CA GLY A 195 -20.24 -5.22 15.12
C GLY A 195 -20.82 -4.27 16.17
N LEU A 196 -20.15 -4.11 17.30
CA LEU A 196 -20.51 -3.15 18.35
C LEU A 196 -20.44 -1.72 17.81
N ILE A 197 -19.37 -1.36 17.10
CA ILE A 197 -19.26 -0.06 16.42
C ILE A 197 -20.39 0.13 15.41
N SER A 198 -20.77 -0.92 14.67
CA SER A 198 -21.89 -0.87 13.73
C SER A 198 -23.21 -0.48 14.41
N LYS A 199 -23.54 -1.17 15.51
CA LYS A 199 -24.84 -1.05 16.18
C LYS A 199 -24.93 0.17 17.10
N LEU A 200 -23.83 0.56 17.75
CA LEU A 200 -23.82 1.66 18.71
C LEU A 200 -23.38 2.99 18.10
N VAL A 201 -22.49 2.97 17.10
CA VAL A 201 -21.90 4.19 16.53
C VAL A 201 -22.38 4.43 15.10
N CYS A 202 -21.95 3.63 14.13
CA CYS A 202 -22.10 3.98 12.72
C CYS A 202 -23.56 3.95 12.24
N GLY A 203 -24.35 2.96 12.65
CA GLY A 203 -25.77 2.85 12.31
C GLY A 203 -26.62 3.98 12.91
N PRO A 204 -26.54 4.24 14.23
CA PRO A 204 -27.18 5.38 14.86
C PRO A 204 -26.74 6.74 14.29
N LEU A 205 -25.43 6.94 14.12
CA LEU A 205 -24.88 8.19 13.59
C LEU A 205 -25.37 8.47 12.16
N TRP A 206 -25.41 7.46 11.30
CA TRP A 206 -25.95 7.56 9.95
C TRP A 206 -27.38 8.12 9.96
N ARG A 207 -28.27 7.53 10.76
CA ARG A 207 -29.67 7.95 10.87
C ARG A 207 -29.79 9.38 11.38
N LYS A 208 -29.07 9.73 12.46
CA LYS A 208 -29.05 11.11 12.98
C LYS A 208 -28.60 12.12 11.94
N ILE A 209 -27.56 11.81 11.16
CA ILE A 209 -27.08 12.68 10.08
C ILE A 209 -28.14 12.85 8.99
N GLU A 210 -28.82 11.77 8.59
CA GLU A 210 -29.89 11.84 7.57
C GLU A 210 -31.10 12.67 8.01
N TYR A 211 -31.44 12.64 9.30
CA TYR A 211 -32.52 13.46 9.87
C TYR A 211 -32.10 14.88 10.26
N SER A 212 -30.81 15.21 10.18
CA SER A 212 -30.33 16.54 10.55
C SER A 212 -30.69 17.55 9.46
N SER A 213 -31.60 18.47 9.79
CA SER A 213 -32.04 19.53 8.86
C SER A 213 -30.98 20.58 8.58
N HIS A 214 -30.04 20.80 9.52
CA HIS A 214 -29.03 21.84 9.45
C HIS A 214 -27.64 21.34 9.83
N VAL A 215 -26.60 21.87 9.17
CA VAL A 215 -25.20 21.45 9.37
C VAL A 215 -24.70 21.67 10.81
N PHE A 216 -25.15 22.74 11.48
CA PHE A 216 -24.75 23.03 12.86
C PHE A 216 -25.47 22.17 13.90
N ASN A 217 -26.58 21.51 13.55
CA ASN A 217 -27.21 20.54 14.45
C ASN A 217 -26.32 19.31 14.64
N LEU A 218 -25.30 19.14 13.78
CA LEU A 218 -24.29 18.10 13.90
C LEU A 218 -23.26 18.39 15.00
N ASN A 219 -23.13 19.63 15.49
CA ASN A 219 -22.11 19.97 16.50
C ASN A 219 -22.32 19.17 17.78
N GLU A 220 -23.54 19.20 18.33
CA GLU A 220 -23.91 18.43 19.52
C GLU A 220 -23.74 16.93 19.29
N LEU A 221 -24.20 16.44 18.14
CA LEU A 221 -24.07 15.05 17.72
C LEU A 221 -22.60 14.57 17.71
N LEU A 222 -21.71 15.39 17.16
CA LEU A 222 -20.28 15.09 17.05
C LEU A 222 -19.57 15.21 18.39
N SER A 223 -20.01 16.10 19.28
CA SER A 223 -19.52 16.20 20.66
C SER A 223 -19.88 14.95 21.46
N VAL A 224 -21.15 14.54 21.45
CA VAL A 224 -21.61 13.31 22.11
C VAL A 224 -20.87 12.08 21.58
N LEU A 225 -20.64 12.02 20.27
CA LEU A 225 -19.82 10.97 19.67
C LEU A 225 -18.39 11.01 20.20
N LEU A 226 -17.76 12.18 20.26
CA LEU A 226 -16.39 12.32 20.75
C LEU A 226 -16.28 11.84 22.20
N ASP A 227 -17.18 12.28 23.08
CA ASP A 227 -17.19 11.91 24.49
C ASP A 227 -17.36 10.39 24.65
N PHE A 228 -18.29 9.78 23.90
CA PHE A 228 -18.46 8.33 23.88
C PHE A 228 -17.19 7.59 23.46
N LEU A 229 -16.54 8.05 22.39
CA LEU A 229 -15.31 7.42 21.91
C LEU A 229 -14.16 7.59 22.92
N GLU A 230 -14.05 8.76 23.57
CA GLU A 230 -13.02 9.01 24.59
C GLU A 230 -13.24 8.11 25.81
N ILE A 231 -14.47 8.01 26.33
CA ILE A 231 -14.80 7.07 27.42
C ILE A 231 -14.48 5.63 27.01
N GLY A 232 -14.92 5.20 25.83
CA GLY A 232 -14.68 3.84 25.33
C GLY A 232 -13.20 3.54 25.10
N LYS A 233 -12.41 4.52 24.66
CA LYS A 233 -10.96 4.36 24.49
C LYS A 233 -10.25 4.10 25.82
N GLU A 234 -10.66 4.79 26.88
CA GLU A 234 -10.09 4.57 28.22
C GLU A 234 -10.60 3.26 28.83
N ASP A 235 -11.91 2.98 28.76
CA ASP A 235 -12.51 1.72 29.24
C ASP A 235 -13.63 1.22 28.32
N SER A 236 -13.29 0.25 27.47
CA SER A 236 -14.27 -0.41 26.57
C SER A 236 -15.11 -1.48 27.26
N SER A 237 -14.81 -1.89 28.50
CA SER A 237 -15.60 -2.91 29.21
C SER A 237 -17.02 -2.41 29.51
N ILE A 238 -17.17 -1.10 29.75
CA ILE A 238 -18.45 -0.43 29.97
C ILE A 238 -19.37 -0.58 28.75
N ILE A 239 -18.81 -0.63 27.54
CA ILE A 239 -19.58 -0.82 26.30
C ILE A 239 -20.14 -2.25 26.22
N LEU A 240 -19.34 -3.25 26.61
CA LEU A 240 -19.80 -4.64 26.68
C LEU A 240 -20.90 -4.83 27.72
N SER A 241 -20.88 -4.06 28.81
CA SER A 241 -21.95 -4.07 29.81
C SER A 241 -23.29 -3.53 29.28
N GLY A 242 -23.31 -2.90 28.10
CA GLY A 242 -24.51 -2.31 27.49
C GLY A 242 -24.97 -1.00 28.12
N ASN A 243 -24.26 -0.51 29.14
CA ASN A 243 -24.63 0.68 29.91
C ASN A 243 -24.33 2.00 29.19
N LEU A 244 -23.39 2.00 28.24
CA LEU A 244 -22.98 3.21 27.52
C LEU A 244 -23.51 3.19 26.09
N LYS A 245 -24.35 4.18 25.75
CA LYS A 245 -24.97 4.35 24.44
C LYS A 245 -24.86 5.82 24.01
N PRO A 246 -24.20 6.16 22.88
CA PRO A 246 -24.03 7.57 22.48
C PRO A 246 -25.34 8.18 22.00
N PHE A 247 -26.20 7.39 21.35
CA PHE A 247 -27.47 7.84 20.79
C PHE A 247 -28.60 6.88 21.22
N PRO A 248 -29.05 6.93 22.49
CA PRO A 248 -30.00 5.98 23.03
C PRO A 248 -31.31 5.92 22.23
N ASP A 249 -31.80 7.08 21.75
CA ASP A 249 -33.03 7.19 20.95
C ASP A 249 -32.96 6.50 19.59
N GLN A 250 -31.75 6.14 19.15
CA GLN A 250 -31.51 5.43 17.90
C GLN A 250 -31.18 3.95 18.12
N ILE A 251 -31.15 3.46 19.35
CA ILE A 251 -30.81 2.06 19.62
C ILE A 251 -32.10 1.30 19.94
N ASN A 252 -32.32 0.18 19.23
CA ASN A 252 -33.45 -0.70 19.53
C ASN A 252 -33.00 -1.74 20.57
N ASP A 253 -33.56 -1.69 21.77
CA ASP A 253 -33.22 -2.62 22.84
C ASP A 253 -33.67 -4.07 22.54
N ASN A 254 -34.60 -4.25 21.59
CA ASN A 254 -35.03 -5.57 21.11
C ASN A 254 -34.20 -6.08 19.91
N ASP A 255 -33.07 -5.43 19.58
CA ASP A 255 -32.19 -5.87 18.50
C ASP A 255 -31.44 -7.14 18.90
N GLU A 256 -31.88 -8.29 18.36
CA GLU A 256 -31.29 -9.60 18.60
C GLU A 256 -29.77 -9.66 18.37
N ILE A 257 -29.27 -8.97 17.34
CA ILE A 257 -27.85 -8.96 17.00
C ILE A 257 -27.07 -8.14 18.03
N LEU A 258 -27.58 -6.98 18.44
CA LEU A 258 -26.93 -6.19 19.50
C LEU A 258 -26.92 -6.95 20.82
N ASN A 259 -28.04 -7.58 21.17
CA ASN A 259 -28.15 -8.39 22.38
C ASN A 259 -27.18 -9.58 22.36
N GLU A 260 -26.92 -10.18 21.19
CA GLU A 260 -25.89 -11.21 21.06
C GLU A 260 -24.47 -10.65 21.19
N LEU A 261 -24.17 -9.49 20.60
CA LEU A 261 -22.86 -8.84 20.71
C LEU A 261 -22.49 -8.49 22.15
N LEU A 262 -23.47 -8.17 22.99
CA LEU A 262 -23.31 -7.79 24.40
C LEU A 262 -23.25 -8.98 25.36
N LYS A 263 -23.55 -10.21 24.92
CA LYS A 263 -23.45 -11.40 25.78
C LYS A 263 -21.99 -11.65 26.16
N PRO A 264 -21.70 -12.07 27.41
CA PRO A 264 -20.35 -12.51 27.79
C PRO A 264 -19.85 -13.63 26.88
N ASP A 265 -18.59 -13.55 26.48
CA ASP A 265 -17.94 -14.48 25.55
C ASP A 265 -16.44 -14.53 25.84
N ASP A 266 -15.80 -15.67 25.58
CA ASP A 266 -14.36 -15.86 25.87
C ASP A 266 -13.46 -14.85 25.16
N SER A 267 -13.97 -14.19 24.10
CA SER A 267 -13.30 -13.12 23.37
C SER A 267 -13.42 -11.73 24.00
N ASP A 268 -14.04 -11.57 25.17
CA ASP A 268 -14.31 -10.27 25.82
C ASP A 268 -13.03 -9.43 25.97
N GLU A 269 -11.95 -10.00 26.52
CA GLU A 269 -10.69 -9.27 26.75
C GLU A 269 -10.08 -8.76 25.44
N LEU A 270 -10.01 -9.62 24.42
CA LEU A 270 -9.53 -9.23 23.09
C LEU A 270 -10.43 -8.17 22.45
N THR A 271 -11.75 -8.30 22.61
CA THR A 271 -12.72 -7.35 22.07
C THR A 271 -12.54 -5.98 22.70
N VAL A 272 -12.32 -5.90 24.02
CA VAL A 272 -12.01 -4.65 24.74
C VAL A 272 -10.74 -4.00 24.19
N GLN A 273 -9.65 -4.75 24.07
CA GLN A 273 -8.38 -4.20 23.57
C GLN A 273 -8.49 -3.70 22.12
N ILE A 274 -9.21 -4.44 21.26
CA ILE A 274 -9.48 -4.03 19.88
C ILE A 274 -10.32 -2.75 19.86
N LEU A 275 -11.43 -2.69 20.61
CA LEU A 275 -12.29 -1.51 20.68
C LEU A 275 -11.51 -0.26 21.11
N GLN A 276 -10.68 -0.36 22.15
CA GLN A 276 -9.84 0.76 22.60
C GLN A 276 -8.90 1.25 21.49
N SER A 277 -8.29 0.33 20.75
CA SER A 277 -7.44 0.66 19.59
C SER A 277 -8.23 1.36 18.48
N LEU A 278 -9.41 0.85 18.14
CA LEU A 278 -10.29 1.40 17.11
C LEU A 278 -10.82 2.79 17.49
N PHE A 279 -11.27 2.97 18.73
CA PHE A 279 -11.72 4.28 19.22
C PHE A 279 -10.59 5.30 19.21
N GLY A 280 -9.36 4.91 19.57
CA GLY A 280 -8.18 5.76 19.46
C GLY A 280 -8.00 6.35 18.05
N VAL A 281 -8.03 5.51 17.01
CA VAL A 281 -7.88 6.01 15.62
C VAL A 281 -9.12 6.78 15.12
N MET A 282 -10.31 6.42 15.59
CA MET A 282 -11.56 7.15 15.27
C MET A 282 -11.55 8.56 15.89
N ILE A 283 -11.08 8.73 17.13
CA ILE A 283 -10.95 10.04 17.78
C ILE A 283 -9.98 10.93 16.99
N ILE A 284 -8.81 10.42 16.61
CA ILE A 284 -7.83 11.16 15.81
C ILE A 284 -8.47 11.63 14.49
N LEU A 285 -9.20 10.73 13.83
CA LEU A 285 -9.88 11.05 12.57
C LEU A 285 -10.99 12.09 12.78
N LEU A 286 -11.79 11.93 13.83
CA LEU A 286 -12.91 12.82 14.17
C LEU A 286 -12.39 14.23 14.47
N LYS A 287 -11.39 14.37 15.33
CA LYS A 287 -10.76 15.68 15.63
C LYS A 287 -10.17 16.33 14.37
N ARG A 288 -9.54 15.53 13.50
CA ARG A 288 -8.97 16.01 12.24
C ARG A 288 -10.02 16.47 11.21
N GLN A 289 -11.14 15.77 11.10
CA GLN A 289 -12.15 16.04 10.06
C GLN A 289 -13.29 16.94 10.54
N ALA A 290 -13.71 16.79 11.78
CA ALA A 290 -14.81 17.55 12.37
C ALA A 290 -14.33 18.59 13.37
N GLY A 291 -13.03 18.89 13.44
CA GLY A 291 -12.44 19.84 14.39
C GLY A 291 -13.17 21.19 14.43
N ASP A 292 -13.58 21.73 13.28
CA ASP A 292 -14.32 22.99 13.22
C ASP A 292 -15.68 22.93 13.92
N HIS A 293 -16.30 21.76 14.01
CA HIS A 293 -17.62 21.54 14.61
C HIS A 293 -17.56 21.06 16.07
N LEU A 294 -16.39 20.60 16.53
CA LEU A 294 -16.16 20.14 17.90
C LEU A 294 -15.92 21.33 18.86
N PRO A 295 -16.04 21.14 20.18
CA PRO A 295 -15.78 22.20 21.16
C PRO A 295 -14.44 22.93 20.91
N GLY A 296 -14.49 24.26 20.84
CA GLY A 296 -13.32 25.10 20.51
C GLY A 296 -13.06 25.30 19.01
N GLY A 297 -13.79 24.60 18.13
CA GLY A 297 -13.73 24.76 16.68
C GLY A 297 -14.45 26.01 16.16
N LYS A 298 -14.10 26.45 14.94
CA LYS A 298 -14.64 27.65 14.27
C LYS A 298 -16.17 27.72 14.26
N PHE A 299 -16.83 26.58 14.07
CA PHE A 299 -18.27 26.45 13.94
C PHE A 299 -18.94 25.88 15.18
N SER A 300 -18.22 25.66 16.29
CA SER A 300 -18.75 25.06 17.51
C SER A 300 -19.90 25.86 18.11
N THR A 301 -19.75 27.19 18.16
CA THR A 301 -20.80 28.17 18.50
C THR A 301 -21.05 29.09 17.30
N PRO A 302 -21.90 28.69 16.34
CA PRO A 302 -22.14 29.48 15.13
C PRO A 302 -22.95 30.73 15.46
N THR A 303 -22.50 31.88 14.98
CA THR A 303 -23.26 33.15 15.08
C THR A 303 -24.52 33.10 14.22
N GLN A 304 -25.51 33.95 14.53
CA GLN A 304 -26.73 34.05 13.74
C GLN A 304 -26.43 34.39 12.27
N LEU A 305 -25.51 35.33 12.02
CA LEU A 305 -25.03 35.67 10.68
C LEU A 305 -24.49 34.43 9.93
N THR A 306 -23.72 33.58 10.61
CA THR A 306 -23.16 32.37 10.01
C THR A 306 -24.25 31.35 9.67
N ARG A 307 -25.34 31.28 10.45
CA ARG A 307 -26.51 30.44 10.17
C ARG A 307 -27.26 30.94 8.93
N GLU A 308 -27.54 32.24 8.90
CA GLU A 308 -28.24 32.89 7.80
C GLU A 308 -27.47 32.70 6.49
N GLN A 309 -26.14 32.82 6.48
CA GLN A 309 -25.28 32.62 5.29
C GLN A 309 -25.23 31.18 4.72
N THR A 310 -26.02 30.24 5.24
CA THR A 310 -26.12 28.85 4.71
C THR A 310 -27.26 28.70 3.68
N ASN A 311 -27.73 27.48 3.43
CA ASN A 311 -28.92 27.23 2.59
C ASN A 311 -30.17 27.97 3.10
N GLU A 312 -30.17 28.42 4.36
CA GLU A 312 -31.22 29.23 4.94
C GLU A 312 -31.40 30.57 4.21
N TRP A 313 -30.31 31.25 3.82
CA TRP A 313 -30.37 32.44 2.97
C TRP A 313 -31.05 32.16 1.63
N LEU A 314 -30.64 31.09 0.93
CA LEU A 314 -31.25 30.72 -0.35
C LEU A 314 -32.74 30.41 -0.19
N ASN A 315 -33.13 29.80 0.93
CA ASN A 315 -34.51 29.46 1.25
C ASN A 315 -35.37 30.66 1.67
N ASN A 316 -34.76 31.76 2.08
CA ASN A 316 -35.44 33.00 2.43
C ASN A 316 -35.61 33.95 1.24
N LEU A 317 -34.94 33.70 0.11
CA LEU A 317 -35.12 34.47 -1.12
C LEU A 317 -36.52 34.24 -1.74
N PRO A 318 -37.10 35.25 -2.41
CA PRO A 318 -38.30 35.09 -3.23
C PRO A 318 -38.18 33.91 -4.21
N VAL A 319 -39.27 33.16 -4.40
CA VAL A 319 -39.27 31.92 -5.21
C VAL A 319 -38.79 32.17 -6.64
N SER A 320 -39.15 33.31 -7.23
CA SER A 320 -38.72 33.70 -8.58
C SER A 320 -37.20 33.88 -8.67
N GLU A 321 -36.62 34.62 -7.73
CA GLU A 321 -35.19 34.92 -7.65
C GLU A 321 -34.37 33.66 -7.36
N ARG A 322 -34.84 32.83 -6.42
CA ARG A 322 -34.24 31.53 -6.13
C ARG A 322 -34.19 30.62 -7.35
N ASN A 323 -35.30 30.52 -8.08
CA ASN A 323 -35.39 29.69 -9.28
C ASN A 323 -34.46 30.21 -10.39
N GLN A 324 -34.34 31.53 -10.53
CA GLN A 324 -33.43 32.15 -11.49
C GLN A 324 -31.96 31.83 -11.16
N LEU A 325 -31.54 32.03 -9.91
CA LEU A 325 -30.19 31.71 -9.44
C LEU A 325 -29.84 30.22 -9.62
N ILE A 326 -30.79 29.33 -9.34
CA ILE A 326 -30.62 27.89 -9.54
C ILE A 326 -30.47 27.57 -11.04
N GLU A 327 -31.28 28.18 -11.91
CA GLU A 327 -31.23 27.91 -13.35
C GLU A 327 -29.94 28.44 -13.98
N ASP A 328 -29.48 29.62 -13.57
CA ASP A 328 -28.22 30.18 -14.07
C ASP A 328 -27.01 29.36 -13.58
N SER A 329 -27.03 28.92 -12.32
CA SER A 329 -26.06 27.94 -11.80
C SER A 329 -26.06 26.62 -12.59
N ARG A 330 -27.24 26.13 -12.99
CA ARG A 330 -27.35 24.91 -13.83
C ARG A 330 -26.79 25.12 -15.23
N LYS A 331 -27.04 26.27 -15.87
CA LYS A 331 -26.49 26.62 -17.19
C LYS A 331 -24.97 26.66 -17.16
N GLU A 332 -24.38 27.37 -16.20
CA GLU A 332 -22.92 27.46 -16.07
C GLU A 332 -22.31 26.10 -15.68
N GLY A 333 -22.96 25.36 -14.79
CA GLY A 333 -22.55 23.98 -14.46
C GLY A 333 -22.55 23.04 -15.68
N ARG A 334 -23.48 23.22 -16.64
CA ARG A 334 -23.48 22.45 -17.90
C ARG A 334 -22.25 22.79 -18.76
N LYS A 335 -21.89 24.07 -18.88
CA LYS A 335 -20.70 24.52 -19.62
C LYS A 335 -19.42 23.95 -19.01
N ILE A 336 -19.26 24.06 -17.68
CA ILE A 336 -18.10 23.54 -16.96
C ILE A 336 -17.97 22.01 -17.15
N ARG A 337 -19.07 21.26 -17.03
CA ARG A 337 -19.06 19.80 -17.28
C ARG A 337 -18.65 19.45 -18.71
N HIS A 338 -19.09 20.25 -19.69
CA HIS A 338 -18.70 20.05 -21.08
C HIS A 338 -17.19 20.27 -21.28
N GLN A 339 -16.65 21.37 -20.75
CA GLN A 339 -15.21 21.67 -20.78
C GLN A 339 -14.39 20.59 -20.07
N PHE A 340 -14.85 20.12 -18.90
CA PHE A 340 -14.20 19.04 -18.16
C PHE A 340 -14.16 17.73 -18.97
N LYS A 341 -15.26 17.37 -19.65
CA LYS A 341 -15.32 16.19 -20.51
C LYS A 341 -14.34 16.28 -21.68
N GLN A 342 -14.25 17.44 -22.32
CA GLN A 342 -13.26 17.68 -23.39
C GLN A 342 -11.82 17.55 -22.84
N ARG A 343 -11.55 18.10 -21.65
CA ARG A 343 -10.24 17.99 -21.02
C ARG A 343 -9.88 16.56 -20.66
N LEU A 344 -10.83 15.75 -20.20
CA LEU A 344 -10.62 14.32 -19.94
C LEU A 344 -10.21 13.56 -21.22
N GLN A 345 -10.89 13.81 -22.33
CA GLN A 345 -10.55 13.21 -23.63
C GLN A 345 -9.13 13.61 -24.08
N GLN A 346 -8.74 14.86 -23.83
CA GLN A 346 -7.38 15.33 -24.11
C GLN A 346 -6.33 14.64 -23.23
N ILE A 347 -6.59 14.50 -21.93
CA ILE A 347 -5.68 13.81 -21.01
C ILE A 347 -5.54 12.33 -21.39
N GLU A 348 -6.64 11.69 -21.79
CA GLU A 348 -6.64 10.30 -22.24
C GLU A 348 -5.81 10.11 -23.52
N SER A 349 -5.97 11.00 -24.50
CA SER A 349 -5.19 10.94 -25.74
C SER A 349 -3.69 11.18 -25.49
N GLU A 350 -3.35 12.13 -24.61
CA GLU A 350 -1.97 12.38 -24.18
C GLU A 350 -1.35 11.15 -23.47
N ARG A 351 -2.11 10.49 -22.60
CA ARG A 351 -1.66 9.26 -21.91
C ARG A 351 -1.43 8.12 -22.89
N LEU A 352 -2.33 7.94 -23.86
CA LEU A 352 -2.20 6.92 -24.90
C LEU A 352 -0.94 7.13 -25.76
N ILE A 353 -0.62 8.38 -26.11
CA ILE A 353 0.60 8.73 -26.83
C ILE A 353 1.85 8.40 -26.00
N LYS A 354 1.86 8.77 -24.70
CA LYS A 354 2.97 8.46 -23.80
C LYS A 354 3.17 6.95 -23.63
N LEU A 355 2.09 6.19 -23.52
CA LEU A 355 2.13 4.74 -23.38
C LEU A 355 2.72 4.07 -24.63
N ARG A 356 2.26 4.48 -25.82
CA ARG A 356 2.82 3.99 -27.10
C ARG A 356 4.31 4.31 -27.26
N LYS A 357 4.77 5.50 -26.85
CA LYS A 357 6.20 5.83 -26.85
C LYS A 357 7.00 4.89 -25.95
N LYS A 358 6.49 4.59 -24.74
CA LYS A 358 7.13 3.68 -23.79
C LYS A 358 7.17 2.23 -24.30
N GLU A 359 6.12 1.77 -24.96
CA GLU A 359 6.08 0.44 -25.59
C GLU A 359 7.14 0.31 -26.68
N GLU A 360 7.28 1.33 -27.53
CA GLU A 360 8.29 1.34 -28.58
C GLU A 360 9.72 1.36 -28.01
N GLU A 361 9.97 2.13 -26.94
CA GLU A 361 11.25 2.09 -26.23
C GLU A 361 11.59 0.70 -25.67
N ILE A 362 10.60 0.01 -25.09
CA ILE A 362 10.77 -1.36 -24.59
C ILE A 362 11.04 -2.33 -25.75
N ARG A 363 10.32 -2.18 -26.87
CA ARG A 363 10.51 -2.99 -28.07
C ARG A 363 11.92 -2.82 -28.64
N LEU A 364 12.38 -1.58 -28.77
CA LEU A 364 13.74 -1.27 -29.24
C LEU A 364 14.81 -1.87 -28.30
N LYS A 365 14.59 -1.82 -26.98
CA LYS A 365 15.49 -2.47 -26.00
C LYS A 365 15.52 -3.99 -26.19
N LYS A 366 14.37 -4.64 -26.41
CA LYS A 366 14.30 -6.09 -26.67
C LYS A 366 15.01 -6.47 -27.97
N ILE A 367 14.83 -5.69 -29.04
CA ILE A 367 15.52 -5.91 -30.32
C ILE A 367 17.04 -5.83 -30.12
N LYS A 368 17.54 -4.80 -29.42
CA LYS A 368 18.97 -4.67 -29.10
C LYS A 368 19.50 -5.84 -28.26
N GLN A 369 18.72 -6.32 -27.29
CA GLN A 369 19.08 -7.50 -26.50
C GLN A 369 19.13 -8.77 -27.35
N LEU A 370 18.17 -8.97 -28.27
CA LEU A 370 18.17 -10.10 -29.19
C LEU A 370 19.36 -10.05 -30.13
N GLN A 371 19.69 -8.89 -30.70
CA GLN A 371 20.89 -8.71 -31.51
C GLN A 371 22.16 -9.05 -30.73
N LYS A 372 22.26 -8.59 -29.47
CA LYS A 372 23.39 -8.93 -28.61
C LYS A 372 23.47 -10.45 -28.38
N LYS A 373 22.34 -11.11 -28.10
CA LYS A 373 22.30 -12.57 -27.96
C LYS A 373 22.69 -13.29 -29.25
N GLN A 374 22.20 -12.83 -30.40
CA GLN A 374 22.55 -13.38 -31.72
C GLN A 374 24.05 -13.26 -31.99
N ASN A 375 24.63 -12.09 -31.73
CA ASN A 375 26.07 -11.89 -31.88
C ASN A 375 26.85 -12.83 -30.96
N MET A 376 26.46 -12.92 -29.68
CA MET A 376 27.09 -13.86 -28.75
C MET A 376 26.94 -15.32 -29.21
N THR A 377 25.78 -15.73 -29.72
CA THR A 377 25.59 -17.10 -30.26
C THR A 377 26.42 -17.33 -31.50
N ASN A 378 26.51 -16.36 -32.40
CA ASN A 378 27.36 -16.43 -33.59
C ASN A 378 28.84 -16.52 -33.21
N ASP A 379 29.28 -15.76 -32.21
CA ASP A 379 30.64 -15.84 -31.66
C ASP A 379 30.88 -17.25 -31.08
N ILE A 380 29.96 -17.78 -30.28
CA ILE A 380 30.06 -19.15 -29.73
C ILE A 380 30.11 -20.21 -30.84
N MET A 381 29.34 -20.05 -31.93
CA MET A 381 29.41 -20.93 -33.10
C MET A 381 30.74 -20.79 -33.85
N TYR A 382 31.20 -19.57 -34.09
CA TYR A 382 32.44 -19.27 -34.81
C TYR A 382 33.68 -19.77 -34.06
N PHE A 383 33.70 -19.63 -32.73
CA PHE A 383 34.76 -20.14 -31.86
C PHE A 383 34.59 -21.62 -31.46
N GLY A 384 33.60 -22.33 -32.02
CA GLY A 384 33.49 -23.80 -31.90
C GLY A 384 33.09 -24.34 -30.53
N LEU A 385 32.38 -23.55 -29.70
CA LEU A 385 31.97 -23.94 -28.35
C LEU A 385 30.68 -24.78 -28.31
N TRP A 386 30.08 -25.08 -29.46
CA TRP A 386 29.03 -26.09 -29.59
C TRP A 386 29.65 -27.41 -30.03
N GLN A 387 29.62 -28.41 -29.14
CA GLN A 387 29.99 -29.78 -29.46
C GLN A 387 28.87 -30.42 -30.29
N SER A 388 29.19 -30.95 -31.47
CA SER A 388 28.24 -31.82 -32.18
C SER A 388 27.90 -33.04 -31.32
N HIS A 389 26.79 -33.74 -31.59
CA HIS A 389 26.39 -34.96 -30.85
C HIS A 389 27.51 -36.04 -30.84
N GLU A 390 28.46 -35.96 -31.76
CA GLU A 390 29.60 -36.87 -31.90
C GLU A 390 30.79 -36.49 -31.00
N GLN A 391 30.79 -35.30 -30.38
CA GLN A 391 31.86 -34.77 -29.53
C GLN A 391 31.55 -34.80 -28.02
N VAL A 392 30.44 -35.43 -27.60
CA VAL A 392 30.17 -35.68 -26.18
C VAL A 392 31.17 -36.73 -25.68
N PRO A 393 32.07 -36.42 -24.72
CA PRO A 393 32.98 -37.43 -24.18
C PRO A 393 32.18 -38.55 -23.53
N SER A 394 32.52 -39.80 -23.85
CA SER A 394 31.83 -41.01 -23.37
C SER A 394 31.93 -41.22 -21.86
N ASP A 395 32.76 -40.44 -21.16
CA ASP A 395 33.07 -40.61 -19.75
C ASP A 395 32.27 -39.65 -18.87
N LYS A 396 31.13 -40.12 -18.37
CA LYS A 396 30.21 -39.37 -17.49
C LYS A 396 30.80 -39.00 -16.12
N CYS A 397 32.01 -39.46 -15.82
CA CYS A 397 32.66 -39.31 -14.51
C CYS A 397 33.24 -37.90 -14.27
N LEU A 398 33.49 -37.11 -15.32
CA LEU A 398 34.12 -35.79 -15.23
C LEU A 398 33.27 -34.71 -14.54
N PHE A 399 31.96 -34.94 -14.35
CA PHE A 399 31.03 -33.95 -13.79
C PHE A 399 30.29 -34.42 -12.51
N ALA A 400 30.66 -35.58 -11.94
CA ALA A 400 30.02 -36.10 -10.74
C ALA A 400 30.82 -35.75 -9.47
N PHE A 401 30.32 -34.85 -8.64
CA PHE A 401 30.94 -34.48 -7.36
C PHE A 401 30.76 -35.52 -6.22
N SER A 402 30.19 -36.70 -6.50
CA SER A 402 30.23 -37.89 -5.64
C SER A 402 29.49 -39.04 -6.35
N ALA A 403 30.15 -40.16 -6.59
CA ALA A 403 29.51 -41.34 -7.17
C ALA A 403 28.55 -42.06 -6.18
N ASP A 404 28.78 -41.94 -4.86
CA ASP A 404 28.14 -42.80 -3.85
C ASP A 404 27.33 -42.06 -2.77
N LYS A 405 26.89 -40.81 -3.03
CA LYS A 405 26.10 -39.98 -2.07
C LYS A 405 26.70 -39.84 -0.66
N LYS A 406 28.01 -40.09 -0.48
CA LYS A 406 28.69 -39.80 0.80
C LYS A 406 28.85 -38.30 0.97
N LYS A 407 28.45 -37.78 2.13
CA LYS A 407 28.68 -36.38 2.52
C LYS A 407 30.15 -36.22 2.90
N PHE A 408 30.88 -35.39 2.15
CA PHE A 408 32.23 -34.98 2.49
C PHE A 408 32.20 -33.77 3.41
N THR A 409 33.17 -33.70 4.33
CA THR A 409 33.40 -32.48 5.13
C THR A 409 34.03 -31.39 4.27
N VAL A 410 33.88 -30.12 4.65
CA VAL A 410 34.42 -28.97 3.89
C VAL A 410 35.92 -29.11 3.65
N ALA A 411 36.69 -29.60 4.63
CA ALA A 411 38.13 -29.83 4.49
C ALA A 411 38.48 -30.91 3.44
N GLN A 412 37.64 -31.93 3.28
CA GLN A 412 37.84 -32.98 2.26
C GLN A 412 37.51 -32.47 0.85
N LEU A 413 36.49 -31.61 0.72
CA LEU A 413 36.16 -30.95 -0.54
C LEU A 413 37.28 -29.98 -0.95
N GLU A 414 37.85 -29.25 0.01
CA GLU A 414 38.95 -28.32 -0.22
C GLU A 414 40.24 -29.05 -0.63
N ALA A 415 40.53 -30.22 -0.04
CA ALA A 415 41.63 -31.08 -0.46
C ALA A 415 41.43 -31.60 -1.90
N ASN A 416 40.25 -32.11 -2.23
CA ASN A 416 39.95 -32.62 -3.58
C ASN A 416 40.02 -31.52 -4.64
N LEU A 417 39.54 -30.31 -4.32
CA LEU A 417 39.62 -29.15 -5.20
C LEU A 417 41.08 -28.76 -5.46
N ASN A 418 41.93 -28.75 -4.42
CA ASN A 418 43.35 -28.45 -4.57
C ASN A 418 44.10 -29.50 -5.39
N THR A 419 43.72 -30.77 -5.28
CA THR A 419 44.26 -31.85 -6.11
C THR A 419 43.88 -31.65 -7.59
N LEU A 420 42.61 -31.38 -7.88
CA LEU A 420 42.14 -31.06 -9.24
C LEU A 420 42.86 -29.85 -9.85
N ILE A 421 43.10 -28.80 -9.05
CA ILE A 421 43.87 -27.62 -9.48
C ILE A 421 45.34 -27.96 -9.76
N SER A 422 45.92 -28.92 -9.04
CA SER A 422 47.30 -29.39 -9.28
C SER A 422 47.42 -30.29 -10.52
N GLU A 423 46.41 -31.11 -10.79
CA GLU A 423 46.32 -31.97 -11.97
C GLU A 423 46.02 -31.17 -13.23
N SER A 424 45.23 -30.08 -13.12
CA SER A 424 45.00 -29.16 -14.23
C SER A 424 46.24 -28.33 -14.58
N LYS A 425 47.20 -28.18 -13.65
CA LYS A 425 48.49 -27.51 -13.90
C LYS A 425 49.51 -28.41 -14.60
N THR A 426 49.29 -29.73 -14.61
CA THR A 426 50.22 -30.72 -15.18
C THR A 426 49.72 -31.37 -16.47
N SER A 427 48.44 -31.18 -16.82
CA SER A 427 47.89 -31.62 -18.10
C SER A 427 48.24 -30.64 -19.22
N SER A 428 49.39 -30.88 -19.84
CA SER A 428 49.92 -30.12 -20.97
C SER A 428 49.01 -30.21 -22.21
N CYS A 429 48.39 -29.08 -22.59
CA CYS A 429 48.06 -28.84 -24.00
C CYS A 429 48.88 -27.63 -24.47
N THR A 430 49.77 -27.95 -25.39
CA THR A 430 50.88 -27.17 -25.94
C THR A 430 50.42 -25.90 -26.66
N ASN A 431 50.84 -24.74 -26.17
CA ASN A 431 51.55 -23.67 -26.92
C ASN A 431 51.72 -22.42 -26.04
N GLU A 432 52.63 -22.48 -25.07
CA GLU A 432 53.23 -21.28 -24.48
C GLU A 432 54.66 -21.12 -25.01
N ARG A 433 54.88 -20.11 -25.86
CA ARG A 433 56.18 -19.45 -25.92
C ARG A 433 56.21 -18.40 -24.81
N MET A 434 56.84 -18.79 -23.70
CA MET A 434 57.76 -18.03 -22.85
C MET A 434 57.38 -16.60 -22.40
N THR A 435 57.10 -16.52 -21.08
CA THR A 435 57.67 -15.59 -20.08
C THR A 435 57.61 -14.08 -20.30
N VAL A 436 57.09 -13.34 -19.32
CA VAL A 436 57.84 -12.38 -18.46
C VAL A 436 56.96 -12.05 -17.23
N ASN A 437 57.59 -11.90 -16.05
CA ASN A 437 57.03 -11.34 -14.81
C ASN A 437 56.09 -10.14 -15.05
N LYS A 438 54.78 -10.37 -15.17
CA LYS A 438 53.77 -9.32 -15.27
C LYS A 438 53.37 -8.88 -13.85
N PRO A 439 53.55 -7.61 -13.45
CA PRO A 439 53.19 -7.13 -12.12
C PRO A 439 51.68 -7.20 -11.87
N LEU A 440 51.23 -7.50 -10.66
CA LEU A 440 49.80 -7.53 -10.33
C LEU A 440 49.23 -6.10 -10.30
N LEU A 441 48.48 -5.73 -11.35
CA LEU A 441 47.95 -4.36 -11.53
C LEU A 441 46.58 -4.15 -10.87
N VAL A 442 45.75 -5.19 -10.74
CA VAL A 442 44.36 -5.06 -10.27
C VAL A 442 44.32 -4.49 -8.85
N GLY A 443 43.50 -3.45 -8.64
CA GLY A 443 43.32 -2.78 -7.36
C GLY A 443 44.36 -1.70 -7.05
N LYS A 444 45.42 -1.56 -7.85
CA LYS A 444 46.48 -0.57 -7.65
C LYS A 444 46.07 0.80 -8.21
N TRP A 445 46.60 1.84 -7.58
CA TRP A 445 46.60 3.19 -8.12
C TRP A 445 47.75 3.35 -9.10
N ILE A 446 47.49 4.02 -10.20
CA ILE A 446 48.43 4.21 -11.31
C ILE A 446 48.44 5.66 -11.76
N GLU A 447 49.56 6.10 -12.31
CA GLU A 447 49.64 7.25 -13.21
C GLU A 447 49.85 6.73 -14.62
N HIS A 448 49.00 7.14 -15.55
CA HIS A 448 49.02 6.71 -16.94
C HIS A 448 49.21 7.93 -17.84
N LYS A 449 50.27 7.90 -18.66
CA LYS A 449 50.63 8.93 -19.62
C LYS A 449 49.97 8.66 -20.96
N PHE A 450 49.32 9.67 -21.53
CA PHE A 450 48.76 9.61 -22.88
C PHE A 450 49.56 10.47 -23.87
N ALA A 451 49.26 10.34 -25.17
CA ALA A 451 49.97 10.99 -26.29
C ALA A 451 50.24 12.50 -26.14
N ASN A 452 49.44 13.21 -25.32
CA ASN A 452 49.63 14.62 -25.02
C ASN A 452 50.74 14.90 -23.96
N ASN A 453 51.52 13.89 -23.56
CA ASN A 453 52.52 13.92 -22.48
C ASN A 453 51.99 14.28 -21.07
N ILE A 454 50.67 14.22 -20.87
CA ILE A 454 50.03 14.49 -19.58
C ILE A 454 49.81 13.17 -18.84
N TRP A 455 50.16 13.15 -17.55
CA TRP A 455 49.93 12.03 -16.65
C TRP A 455 48.57 12.14 -15.98
N TYR A 456 47.80 11.05 -16.02
CA TYR A 456 46.49 10.96 -15.39
C TYR A 456 46.51 9.91 -14.30
N LYS A 457 46.05 10.30 -13.11
CA LYS A 457 45.97 9.39 -11.98
C LYS A 457 44.65 8.61 -12.02
N GLY A 458 44.74 7.30 -11.84
CA GLY A 458 43.59 6.41 -11.90
C GLY A 458 43.76 5.15 -11.07
N LYS A 459 42.69 4.35 -10.98
CA LYS A 459 42.68 3.07 -10.27
C LYS A 459 42.29 1.95 -11.22
N VAL A 460 43.07 0.87 -11.20
CA VAL A 460 42.78 -0.35 -11.95
C VAL A 460 41.71 -1.15 -11.19
N LEU A 461 40.57 -1.37 -11.80
CA LEU A 461 39.40 -1.97 -11.16
C LEU A 461 39.41 -3.50 -11.27
N SER A 462 39.56 -4.01 -12.50
CA SER A 462 39.52 -5.45 -12.78
C SER A 462 40.18 -5.75 -14.13
N VAL A 463 40.50 -7.02 -14.38
CA VAL A 463 40.70 -7.53 -15.74
C VAL A 463 39.35 -7.54 -16.46
N VAL A 464 39.34 -7.32 -17.77
CA VAL A 464 38.14 -7.41 -18.60
C VAL A 464 37.76 -8.89 -18.77
N PRO A 465 36.54 -9.30 -18.39
CA PRO A 465 36.11 -10.69 -18.55
C PRO A 465 36.23 -11.15 -20.02
N GLY A 466 36.94 -12.25 -20.25
CA GLY A 466 37.17 -12.80 -21.60
C GLY A 466 38.37 -12.22 -22.35
N PHE A 467 39.00 -11.15 -21.85
CA PHE A 467 40.16 -10.49 -22.46
C PHE A 467 41.27 -10.30 -21.43
N VAL A 468 42.05 -11.35 -21.17
CA VAL A 468 43.03 -11.41 -20.07
C VAL A 468 44.14 -10.36 -20.13
N GLU A 469 44.36 -9.74 -21.29
CA GLU A 469 45.36 -8.67 -21.46
C GLU A 469 44.81 -7.25 -21.22
N TRP A 470 43.49 -7.10 -21.08
CA TRP A 470 42.82 -5.81 -20.99
C TRP A 470 42.29 -5.55 -19.58
N TYR A 471 42.38 -4.29 -19.16
CA TYR A 471 42.05 -3.87 -17.80
C TYR A 471 41.05 -2.71 -17.81
N ASN A 472 40.08 -2.77 -16.89
CA ASN A 472 39.17 -1.68 -16.60
C ASN A 472 39.87 -0.66 -15.68
N VAL A 473 39.97 0.60 -16.11
CA VAL A 473 40.59 1.69 -15.36
C VAL A 473 39.63 2.86 -15.22
N LYS A 474 39.62 3.48 -14.04
CA LYS A 474 38.90 4.74 -13.81
C LYS A 474 39.87 5.83 -13.38
N TYR A 475 39.82 6.98 -14.03
CA TYR A 475 40.67 8.14 -13.72
C TYR A 475 39.98 9.10 -12.75
N GLU A 476 40.77 9.83 -11.96
CA GLU A 476 40.25 10.88 -11.08
C GLU A 476 39.70 12.06 -11.90
N GLY A 477 38.56 12.61 -11.46
CA GLY A 477 37.88 13.71 -12.16
C GLY A 477 37.01 13.28 -13.35
N ASP A 478 37.01 11.98 -13.71
CA ASP A 478 36.14 11.43 -14.76
C ASP A 478 35.24 10.31 -14.21
N SER A 479 33.99 10.30 -14.65
CA SER A 479 32.99 9.30 -14.25
C SER A 479 33.03 8.03 -15.11
N VAL A 480 33.73 8.06 -16.25
CA VAL A 480 33.82 6.98 -17.24
C VAL A 480 34.86 5.92 -16.83
N VAL A 481 34.61 4.66 -17.22
CA VAL A 481 35.56 3.54 -17.10
C VAL A 481 36.14 3.24 -18.48
N TYR A 482 37.46 3.22 -18.55
CA TYR A 482 38.22 2.97 -19.77
C TYR A 482 38.83 1.56 -19.76
N VAL A 483 39.19 1.08 -20.94
CA VAL A 483 39.71 -0.27 -21.15
C VAL A 483 41.04 -0.19 -21.91
N PHE A 484 42.13 -0.65 -21.30
CA PHE A 484 43.48 -0.56 -21.87
C PHE A 484 44.30 -1.82 -21.62
N LYS A 485 45.32 -2.04 -22.45
CA LYS A 485 46.31 -3.10 -22.28
C LYS A 485 47.48 -2.63 -21.41
N LEU A 486 47.22 -2.46 -20.11
CA LEU A 486 48.15 -1.79 -19.19
C LEU A 486 49.52 -2.46 -19.04
N HIS A 487 49.67 -3.74 -19.38
CA HIS A 487 50.99 -4.38 -19.40
C HIS A 487 51.87 -3.88 -20.53
N GLU A 488 51.28 -3.55 -21.68
CA GLU A 488 52.00 -2.93 -22.80
C GLU A 488 52.43 -1.51 -22.39
N ASP A 489 51.51 -0.75 -21.80
CA ASP A 489 51.77 0.62 -21.31
C ASP A 489 52.84 0.65 -20.20
N TYR A 490 52.81 -0.34 -19.29
CA TYR A 490 53.82 -0.49 -18.24
C TYR A 490 55.20 -0.85 -18.81
N ALA A 491 55.25 -1.74 -19.81
CA ALA A 491 56.50 -2.11 -20.47
C ALA A 491 57.08 -0.96 -21.31
N ALA A 492 56.22 -0.11 -21.88
CA ALA A 492 56.60 1.10 -22.62
C ALA A 492 57.07 2.25 -21.69
N GLY A 493 56.83 2.15 -20.38
CA GLY A 493 57.16 3.19 -19.41
C GLY A 493 56.12 4.32 -19.32
N ASP A 494 54.98 4.16 -19.98
CA ASP A 494 53.86 5.11 -19.98
C ASP A 494 52.88 4.88 -18.82
N LEU A 495 53.16 3.89 -17.96
CA LEU A 495 52.35 3.60 -16.78
C LEU A 495 53.22 3.35 -15.54
N GLN A 496 52.92 4.06 -14.45
CA GLN A 496 53.61 3.93 -13.16
C GLN A 496 52.63 3.55 -12.06
N MET A 497 53.03 2.63 -11.16
CA MET A 497 52.21 2.27 -10.00
C MET A 497 52.53 3.19 -8.81
N LEU A 498 51.49 3.76 -8.20
CA LEU A 498 51.61 4.58 -7.00
C LEU A 498 51.59 3.71 -5.74
N ALA A 499 52.59 3.87 -4.87
CA ALA A 499 52.58 3.27 -3.54
C ALA A 499 51.59 4.04 -2.63
N MET A 500 50.59 3.37 -2.06
CA MET A 500 49.69 4.01 -1.10
C MET A 500 50.37 4.14 0.27
N SER A 501 50.34 5.33 0.87
CA SER A 501 50.71 5.50 2.27
C SER A 501 49.57 5.02 3.20
N PRO A 502 49.87 4.49 4.40
CA PRO A 502 48.90 3.80 5.27
C PRO A 502 47.72 4.67 5.77
N SER A 503 47.82 5.99 5.66
CA SER A 503 46.86 6.93 6.25
C SER A 503 45.56 7.10 5.44
N GLN A 504 45.51 6.70 4.16
CA GLN A 504 44.31 6.86 3.32
C GLN A 504 43.32 5.68 3.40
N GLY A 505 43.75 4.51 3.90
CA GLY A 505 42.87 3.34 4.07
C GLY A 505 41.83 3.48 5.18
N LEU A 506 42.19 4.20 6.26
CA LEU A 506 41.32 4.43 7.42
C LEU A 506 40.12 5.35 7.09
N ILE A 507 40.32 6.34 6.23
CA ILE A 507 39.27 7.30 5.85
C ILE A 507 38.18 6.62 4.98
N SER A 508 38.58 5.68 4.12
CA SER A 508 37.65 4.90 3.29
C SER A 508 36.82 3.91 4.10
N LEU A 509 37.35 3.39 5.21
CA LEU A 509 36.62 2.49 6.11
C LEU A 509 35.62 3.26 6.99
N MET A 510 35.96 4.47 7.45
CA MET A 510 35.05 5.31 8.24
C MET A 510 33.86 5.83 7.43
N LEU A 511 34.03 6.14 6.14
CA LEU A 511 32.93 6.58 5.27
C LEU A 511 31.93 5.48 4.91
N ALA A 512 32.34 4.21 4.95
CA ALA A 512 31.47 3.06 4.70
C ALA A 512 30.58 2.71 5.92
N LEU A 513 31.06 2.98 7.15
CA LEU A 513 30.31 2.69 8.38
C LEU A 513 29.21 3.71 8.71
N PHE A 514 29.25 4.91 8.13
CA PHE A 514 28.26 5.97 8.38
C PHE A 514 27.01 5.92 7.46
N LYS A 515 26.86 4.88 6.63
CA LYS A 515 25.72 4.73 5.69
C LYS A 515 24.86 3.47 5.91
N CYS A 516 24.93 2.83 7.08
CA CYS A 516 23.96 1.81 7.50
C CYS A 516 23.04 2.35 8.59
#